data_AF-A0A7Z8QW04-F1
#
_entry.id   AF-A0A7Z8QW04-F1
#
_cell.length_a   1.000
_cell.length_b   1.000
_cell.length_c   1.000
_cell.angle_alpha   90.00
_cell.angle_beta   90.00
_cell.angle_gamma   90.00
#
_symmetry.space_group_name_H-M   'P 1'
#
loop_
_entity.id
_entity.type
_entity.pdbx_description
1 polymer ?
#
loop_
_entity_poly.entity_id
_entity_poly.type
_entity_poly.pdbx_seq_one_letter_code
_entity_poly.pdbx_strand_id
1 'polypeptide(L)'
;MATTNGSTAIRDKILASLARYRALRIGKFPCAFWRLSSRPGLTAYVTETVAYAKILKPDVINILPGRCFDTSLLGDYQQTFKENLHFALEAFSPLGIKTVFEAVNTVDMPGFIISSSEKMLAL
;
A
#
# COMPACT_ATOMS: atom_id res chain seq x y z
N MET A 1 -4.00 29.47 -16.91
CA MET A 1 -5.28 28.82 -16.55
C MET A 1 -5.04 27.31 -16.49
N ALA A 2 -5.66 26.64 -15.51
CA ALA A 2 -5.68 25.20 -15.22
C ALA A 2 -4.49 24.60 -14.42
N THR A 3 -4.51 24.79 -13.09
CA THR A 3 -3.82 23.94 -12.10
C THR A 3 -4.84 23.38 -11.11
N THR A 4 -5.79 22.56 -11.58
CA THR A 4 -6.91 22.08 -10.73
C THR A 4 -7.17 20.58 -10.77
N ASN A 5 -6.50 19.79 -11.61
CA ASN A 5 -6.99 18.43 -11.90
C ASN A 5 -6.44 17.32 -10.98
N GLY A 6 -5.27 17.52 -10.35
CA GLY A 6 -4.69 16.52 -9.46
C GLY A 6 -5.31 16.51 -8.05
N SER A 7 -5.69 17.68 -7.54
CA SER A 7 -6.19 17.85 -6.16
C SER A 7 -7.64 17.37 -6.01
N THR A 8 -8.49 17.56 -7.03
CA THR A 8 -9.87 17.05 -7.06
C THR A 8 -9.92 15.53 -7.14
N ALA A 9 -9.06 14.90 -7.95
CA ALA A 9 -8.99 13.44 -8.05
C ALA A 9 -8.62 12.79 -6.70
N ILE A 10 -7.71 13.42 -5.96
CA ILE A 10 -7.33 12.97 -4.60
C ILE A 10 -8.50 13.15 -3.64
N ARG A 11 -9.14 14.33 -3.65
CA ARG A 11 -10.31 14.63 -2.81
C ARG A 11 -11.45 13.62 -3.05
N ASP A 12 -11.72 13.27 -4.29
CA ASP A 12 -12.83 12.37 -4.63
C ASP A 12 -12.54 10.92 -4.20
N LYS A 13 -11.29 10.47 -4.29
CA LYS A 13 -10.84 9.18 -3.72
C LYS A 13 -10.91 9.18 -2.19
N ILE A 14 -10.54 10.28 -1.53
CA ILE A 14 -10.70 10.46 -0.07
C ILE A 14 -12.17 10.35 0.31
N LEU A 15 -13.04 11.09 -0.38
CA LEU A 15 -14.47 11.11 -0.10
C LEU A 15 -15.12 9.75 -0.36
N ALA A 16 -14.75 9.06 -1.44
CA ALA A 16 -15.24 7.71 -1.72
C ALA A 16 -14.76 6.68 -0.70
N SER A 17 -13.52 6.81 -0.21
CA SER A 17 -13.00 6.00 0.88
C SER A 17 -13.79 6.29 2.16
N LEU A 18 -13.83 7.55 2.60
CA LEU A 18 -14.58 8.00 3.78
C LEU A 18 -16.05 7.59 3.74
N ALA A 19 -16.74 7.70 2.59
CA ALA A 19 -18.14 7.33 2.44
C ALA A 19 -18.38 5.83 2.67
N ARG A 20 -17.49 4.96 2.14
CA ARG A 20 -17.55 3.52 2.37
C ARG A 20 -17.36 3.16 3.86
N TYR A 21 -16.49 3.88 4.57
CA TYR A 21 -16.21 3.61 5.98
C TYR A 21 -17.22 4.22 6.94
N ARG A 22 -17.78 5.40 6.61
CA ARG A 22 -18.85 6.03 7.40
C ARG A 22 -20.10 5.15 7.45
N ALA A 23 -20.34 4.36 6.40
CA ALA A 23 -21.38 3.34 6.37
C ALA A 23 -21.13 2.15 7.32
N LEU A 24 -19.88 1.87 7.70
CA LEU A 24 -19.49 0.72 8.54
C LEU A 24 -19.48 1.03 10.05
N ARG A 25 -19.77 2.28 10.49
CA ARG A 25 -19.74 2.73 11.90
C ARG A 25 -18.47 2.35 12.69
N ILE A 26 -17.32 2.22 12.03
CA ILE A 26 -16.04 1.98 12.70
C ILE A 26 -15.46 3.35 13.09
N GLY A 27 -15.30 3.62 14.39
CA GLY A 27 -14.93 4.93 14.93
C GLY A 27 -13.50 5.40 14.62
N LYS A 28 -12.69 4.59 13.94
CA LYS A 28 -11.31 4.91 13.53
C LYS A 28 -10.92 4.07 12.32
N PHE A 29 -10.14 4.64 11.41
CA PHE A 29 -9.71 3.99 10.15
C PHE A 29 -8.62 2.95 10.49
N PRO A 30 -8.93 1.64 10.57
CA PRO A 30 -7.96 0.69 11.14
C PRO A 30 -6.87 0.34 10.12
N CYS A 31 -7.17 0.40 8.82
CA CYS A 31 -6.25 0.01 7.76
C CYS A 31 -6.60 0.69 6.42
N ALA A 32 -5.62 1.30 5.77
CA ALA A 32 -5.73 1.72 4.37
C ALA A 32 -5.02 0.70 3.46
N PHE A 33 -5.76 0.17 2.50
CA PHE A 33 -5.25 -0.79 1.51
C PHE A 33 -4.72 -0.02 0.30
N TRP A 34 -3.41 0.12 0.18
CA TRP A 34 -2.79 0.75 -0.99
C TRP A 34 -1.89 -0.26 -1.71
N ARG A 35 -2.27 -0.59 -2.96
CA ARG A 35 -1.51 -1.50 -3.81
C ARG A 35 -0.25 -0.80 -4.32
N LEU A 36 0.81 -0.90 -3.53
CA LEU A 36 2.13 -0.37 -3.80
C LEU A 36 2.99 -1.48 -4.43
N SER A 37 2.89 -1.64 -5.76
CA SER A 37 3.54 -2.73 -6.49
C SER A 37 5.06 -2.76 -6.36
N SER A 38 5.65 -3.94 -6.44
CA SER A 38 7.11 -4.23 -6.53
C SER A 38 7.78 -3.78 -7.82
N ARG A 39 7.32 -2.68 -8.42
CA ARG A 39 7.93 -2.06 -9.59
C ARG A 39 8.78 -0.86 -9.17
N PRO A 40 9.85 -0.52 -9.89
CA PRO A 40 10.53 0.76 -9.75
C PRO A 40 9.54 1.92 -9.87
N GLY A 41 9.67 2.96 -9.04
CA GLY A 41 8.78 4.13 -9.06
C GLY A 41 7.74 4.20 -7.92
N LEU A 42 7.95 3.47 -6.82
CA LEU A 42 7.11 3.54 -5.61
C LEU A 42 6.95 4.97 -5.05
N THR A 43 7.97 5.81 -5.20
CA THR A 43 8.09 7.13 -4.57
C THR A 43 6.90 8.05 -4.85
N ALA A 44 6.36 8.04 -6.08
CA ALA A 44 5.19 8.83 -6.45
C ALA A 44 3.92 8.38 -5.69
N TYR A 45 3.72 7.06 -5.56
CA TYR A 45 2.55 6.50 -4.91
C TYR A 45 2.58 6.68 -3.40
N VAL A 46 3.75 6.56 -2.76
CA VAL A 46 3.89 6.81 -1.32
C VAL A 46 3.65 8.28 -1.00
N THR A 47 4.11 9.20 -1.84
CA THR A 47 3.84 10.63 -1.66
C THR A 47 2.34 10.92 -1.69
N GLU A 48 1.61 10.34 -2.66
CA GLU A 48 0.15 10.45 -2.72
C GLU A 48 -0.47 9.85 -1.45
N THR A 49 -0.06 8.64 -1.07
CA THR A 49 -0.57 7.90 0.11
C THR A 49 -0.35 8.67 1.40
N VAL A 50 0.81 9.32 1.58
CA VAL A 50 1.10 10.21 2.72
C VAL A 50 0.11 11.37 2.80
N ALA A 51 -0.30 11.95 1.66
CA ALA A 51 -1.32 13.00 1.65
C ALA A 51 -2.67 12.47 2.13
N TYR A 52 -3.09 11.27 1.72
CA TYR A 52 -4.30 10.62 2.26
C TYR A 52 -4.15 10.32 3.75
N ALA A 53 -2.99 9.79 4.16
CA ALA A 53 -2.72 9.36 5.52
C ALA A 53 -2.79 10.51 6.52
N LYS A 54 -2.34 11.72 6.15
CA LYS A 54 -2.46 12.93 6.97
C LYS A 54 -3.92 13.32 7.26
N ILE A 55 -4.84 12.99 6.35
CA ILE A 55 -6.27 13.33 6.44
C ILE A 55 -7.03 12.20 7.16
N LEU A 56 -6.85 10.96 6.70
CA LEU A 56 -7.57 9.79 7.20
C LEU A 56 -7.04 9.29 8.55
N LYS A 57 -5.77 9.57 8.86
CA LYS A 57 -5.06 9.16 10.08
C LYS A 57 -5.26 7.67 10.42
N PRO A 58 -4.94 6.75 9.49
CA PRO A 58 -5.09 5.34 9.76
C PRO A 58 -4.07 4.88 10.80
N ASP A 59 -4.41 3.87 11.61
CA ASP A 59 -3.43 3.27 12.53
C ASP A 59 -2.42 2.37 11.81
N VAL A 60 -2.82 1.79 10.67
CA VAL A 60 -2.04 0.82 9.91
C VAL A 60 -2.18 1.07 8.40
N ILE A 61 -1.11 0.86 7.63
CA ILE A 61 -1.09 0.85 6.16
C ILE A 61 -0.51 -0.46 5.67
N ASN A 62 -1.22 -1.10 4.73
CA ASN A 62 -0.81 -2.35 4.11
C ASN A 62 -0.08 -2.09 2.78
N ILE A 63 1.14 -2.62 2.64
CA ILE A 63 2.00 -2.53 1.46
C ILE A 63 1.99 -3.88 0.74
N LEU A 64 1.51 -3.91 -0.50
CA LEU A 64 1.31 -5.18 -1.20
C LEU A 64 2.47 -5.52 -2.15
N PRO A 65 3.08 -6.70 -2.00
CA PRO A 65 4.21 -7.13 -2.83
C PRO A 65 3.85 -7.46 -4.29
N GLY A 66 2.55 -7.51 -4.62
CA GLY A 66 2.10 -7.74 -5.99
C GLY A 66 2.41 -9.14 -6.50
N ARG A 67 2.45 -9.28 -7.82
CA ARG A 67 2.51 -10.57 -8.52
C ARG A 67 3.71 -10.62 -9.44
N CYS A 68 4.34 -11.79 -9.53
CA CYS A 68 5.39 -12.11 -10.48
C CYS A 68 4.99 -13.38 -11.25
N PHE A 69 4.95 -13.27 -12.57
CA PHE A 69 4.64 -14.38 -13.48
C PHE A 69 5.88 -14.96 -14.16
N ASP A 70 7.01 -14.25 -14.08
CA ASP A 70 8.30 -14.70 -14.56
C ASP A 70 9.18 -15.06 -13.37
N THR A 71 9.35 -16.35 -13.12
CA THR A 71 10.12 -16.84 -11.97
C THR A 71 11.58 -16.41 -12.00
N SER A 72 12.14 -16.09 -13.17
CA SER A 72 13.53 -15.60 -13.27
C SER A 72 13.71 -14.23 -12.60
N LEU A 73 12.65 -13.43 -12.51
CA LEU A 73 12.64 -12.09 -11.92
C LEU A 73 12.19 -12.09 -10.44
N LEU A 74 11.87 -13.25 -9.87
CA LEU A 74 11.31 -13.31 -8.51
C LEU A 74 12.24 -12.69 -7.46
N GLY A 75 13.55 -12.95 -7.57
CA GLY A 75 14.55 -12.38 -6.67
C GLY A 75 14.58 -10.85 -6.73
N ASP A 76 14.58 -10.29 -7.93
CA ASP A 76 14.57 -8.83 -8.14
C ASP A 76 13.30 -8.19 -7.59
N TYR A 77 12.15 -8.84 -7.76
CA TYR A 77 10.86 -8.36 -7.25
C TYR A 77 10.83 -8.38 -5.73
N GLN A 78 11.37 -9.44 -5.11
CA GLN A 78 11.49 -9.53 -3.66
C GLN A 78 12.44 -8.46 -3.11
N GLN A 79 13.58 -8.25 -3.77
CA GLN A 79 14.54 -7.22 -3.37
C GLN A 79 13.93 -5.81 -3.48
N THR A 80 13.29 -5.50 -4.60
CA THR A 80 12.56 -4.23 -4.80
C THR A 80 11.47 -4.06 -3.74
N PHE A 81 10.77 -5.14 -3.37
CA PHE A 81 9.74 -5.08 -2.33
C PHE A 81 10.32 -4.76 -0.94
N LYS A 82 11.49 -5.29 -0.58
CA LYS A 82 12.17 -4.94 0.68
C LYS A 82 12.52 -3.45 0.73
N GLU A 83 13.12 -2.93 -0.33
CA GLU A 83 13.45 -1.50 -0.44
C GLU A 83 12.21 -0.63 -0.35
N ASN A 84 11.13 -1.07 -0.99
CA ASN A 84 9.83 -0.42 -0.93
C ASN A 84 9.23 -0.41 0.49
N LEU A 85 9.37 -1.50 1.26
CA LEU A 85 8.95 -1.57 2.65
C LEU A 85 9.75 -0.61 3.53
N HIS A 86 11.07 -0.54 3.36
CA HIS A 86 11.91 0.43 4.07
C HIS A 86 11.49 1.86 3.78
N PHE A 87 11.30 2.21 2.51
CA PHE A 87 10.85 3.54 2.11
C PHE A 87 9.46 3.89 2.67
N ALA A 88 8.52 2.95 2.64
CA ALA A 88 7.20 3.14 3.24
C ALA A 88 7.28 3.31 4.77
N LEU A 89 8.12 2.52 5.45
CA LEU A 89 8.34 2.65 6.88
C LEU A 89 8.87 4.04 7.24
N GLU A 90 9.86 4.56 6.51
CA GLU A 90 10.40 5.90 6.72
C GLU A 90 9.35 6.99 6.47
N ALA A 91 8.49 6.82 5.47
CA ALA A 91 7.45 7.80 5.15
C ALA A 91 6.30 7.83 6.18
N PHE A 92 5.92 6.68 6.75
CA PHE A 92 4.73 6.54 7.60
C PHE A 92 5.04 6.56 9.10
N SER A 93 6.24 6.16 9.53
CA SER A 93 6.63 6.17 10.95
C SER A 93 6.51 7.56 11.61
N PRO A 94 6.90 8.68 10.96
CA PRO A 94 6.73 10.01 11.53
C PRO A 94 5.27 10.43 11.73
N LEU A 95 4.33 9.77 11.06
CA LEU A 95 2.89 9.99 11.22
C LEU A 95 2.27 9.09 12.31
N GLY A 96 3.07 8.25 12.97
CA GLY A 96 2.60 7.28 13.96
C GLY A 96 1.84 6.09 13.34
N ILE A 97 2.02 5.85 12.05
CA ILE A 97 1.28 4.85 11.29
C ILE A 97 2.14 3.60 11.14
N LYS A 98 1.58 2.42 11.45
CA LYS A 98 2.28 1.14 11.30
C LYS A 98 2.24 0.67 9.85
N THR A 99 3.40 0.30 9.31
CA THR A 99 3.49 -0.33 8.00
C THR A 99 3.41 -1.85 8.16
N VAL A 100 2.51 -2.50 7.43
CA VAL A 100 2.37 -3.97 7.38
C VAL A 100 2.35 -4.44 5.93
N PHE A 101 2.52 -5.73 5.73
CA PHE A 101 2.24 -6.42 4.47
C PHE A 101 1.55 -7.75 4.79
N GLU A 102 0.90 -8.36 3.80
CA GLU A 102 0.19 -9.63 3.99
C GLU A 102 0.56 -10.66 2.94
N ALA A 103 0.43 -11.92 3.31
CA ALA A 103 0.45 -13.02 2.37
C ALA A 103 -0.92 -13.20 1.72
N VAL A 104 -0.96 -13.46 0.41
CA VAL A 104 -2.20 -13.77 -0.32
C VAL A 104 -2.05 -15.10 -1.04
N ASN A 105 -3.05 -15.97 -0.91
CA ASN A 105 -3.03 -17.30 -1.51
C ASN A 105 -2.98 -17.23 -3.05
N THR A 106 -2.34 -18.22 -3.67
CA THR A 106 -2.17 -18.28 -5.13
C THR A 106 -3.37 -18.85 -5.88
N VAL A 107 -4.42 -19.31 -5.20
CA VAL A 107 -5.67 -19.75 -5.83
C VAL A 107 -6.44 -18.54 -6.29
N ASP A 108 -6.66 -17.57 -5.39
CA ASP A 108 -7.35 -16.32 -5.68
C ASP A 108 -6.43 -15.32 -6.41
N MET A 109 -5.14 -15.33 -6.09
CA MET A 109 -4.15 -14.40 -6.65
C MET A 109 -2.93 -15.13 -7.25
N PRO A 110 -3.05 -15.79 -8.41
CA PRO A 110 -1.97 -16.55 -9.01
C PRO A 110 -0.68 -15.75 -9.21
N GLY A 111 0.48 -16.26 -8.80
CA GLY A 111 1.75 -15.55 -8.94
C GLY A 111 1.97 -14.43 -7.92
N PHE A 112 1.14 -14.31 -6.87
CA PHE A 112 1.44 -13.40 -5.76
C PHE A 112 2.75 -13.79 -5.06
N ILE A 113 3.67 -12.85 -4.89
CA ILE A 113 5.07 -13.19 -4.58
C ILE A 113 5.28 -13.61 -3.11
N ILE A 114 4.42 -13.14 -2.20
CA ILE A 114 4.41 -13.56 -0.79
C ILE A 114 3.10 -14.33 -0.53
N SER A 115 3.14 -15.65 -0.67
CA SER A 115 1.94 -16.49 -0.65
C SER A 115 1.70 -17.24 0.65
N SER A 116 2.58 -17.10 1.63
CA SER A 116 2.47 -17.78 2.93
C SER A 116 3.21 -17.02 4.03
N SER A 117 2.92 -17.33 5.29
CA SER A 117 3.59 -16.72 6.43
C SER A 117 5.08 -17.09 6.51
N GLU A 118 5.48 -18.28 6.05
CA GLU A 118 6.88 -18.68 5.97
C GLU A 118 7.64 -17.78 4.98
N LYS A 119 7.02 -17.46 3.83
CA LYS A 119 7.60 -16.49 2.88
C LYS A 119 7.66 -15.07 3.43
N MET A 120 6.73 -14.69 4.32
CA MET A 120 6.81 -13.40 5.01
C MET A 120 8.01 -13.37 5.97
N LEU A 121 8.28 -14.46 6.68
CA LEU A 121 9.41 -14.56 7.61
C LEU A 121 10.78 -14.62 6.90
N ALA A 122 10.80 -15.13 5.67
CA ALA A 122 12.02 -15.25 4.87
C ALA A 122 12.38 -13.99 4.07
N LEU A 123 11.49 -12.99 4.05
CA LEU A 123 11.70 -11.70 3.38
C LEU A 123 12.52 -10.77 4.27
#